data_AF-A0A8I2BDJ4-F1
#
_entry.id   AF-A0A8I2BDJ4-F1
#
_cell.length_a   1.000
_cell.length_b   1.000
_cell.length_c   1.000
_cell.angle_alpha   90.00
_cell.angle_beta   90.00
_cell.angle_gamma   90.00
#
_symmetry.space_group_name_H-M   'P 1'
#
loop_
_entity.id
_entity.type
_entity.pdbx_description
1 polymer ?
#
loop_
_entity_poly.entity_id
_entity_poly.type
_entity_poly.pdbx_seq_one_letter_code
_entity_poly.pdbx_strand_id
1 'polypeptide(L)'
;MKKIAGILAVASLLFCQSVFADQPTTVLTELKEGKRVTVELPVIDGANDEVFQQSANHLLDNAADDVTNKAGRQGRVSYEVTLNRPSLVSILLKGSNGGKTYYRAVNVDLTSGREFTLDDFFFGGEEREKLLGGKVENVLFTEEGIAVSSKKGAPYEQKISYETLLPVARIGEIGRLLTVWKLTENSHGKILNVKQGDLFAFKLNANPSTGFQWLHTINGGAENGLLKTGSSFMIQHTQQAQVGTPGTEFQFYAAKVPGTYQLNLSYQRPWEKNKGIRECNVTVVVK
;
A
#
# COMPACT_ATOMS: atom_id res chain seq x y z
N MET A 1 -8.38 -38.99 -48.23
CA MET A 1 -9.39 -38.73 -47.18
C MET A 1 -8.75 -39.15 -45.86
N LYS A 2 -8.27 -38.18 -45.05
CA LYS A 2 -8.83 -37.75 -43.74
C LYS A 2 -8.95 -38.92 -42.74
N LYS A 3 -8.44 -38.93 -41.49
CA LYS A 3 -7.70 -38.04 -40.57
C LYS A 3 -7.23 -38.98 -39.41
N ILE A 4 -5.99 -38.93 -38.96
CA ILE A 4 -5.56 -38.39 -37.64
C ILE A 4 -6.52 -38.74 -36.48
N ALA A 5 -6.13 -39.69 -35.64
CA ALA A 5 -6.63 -39.82 -34.26
C ALA A 5 -5.58 -40.59 -33.45
N GLY A 6 -5.01 -39.95 -32.41
CA GLY A 6 -4.15 -40.65 -31.46
C GLY A 6 -2.99 -39.87 -30.84
N ILE A 7 -3.04 -38.53 -30.77
CA ILE A 7 -2.19 -37.76 -29.84
C ILE A 7 -3.13 -36.90 -29.00
N LEU A 8 -3.57 -37.43 -27.87
CA LEU A 8 -4.29 -36.66 -26.86
C LEU A 8 -3.95 -37.18 -25.46
N ALA A 9 -2.70 -37.00 -25.03
CA ALA A 9 -2.29 -37.30 -23.65
C ALA A 9 -1.04 -36.53 -23.18
N VAL A 10 -0.82 -35.28 -23.65
CA VAL A 10 0.37 -34.49 -23.20
C VAL A 10 0.06 -33.02 -22.84
N ALA A 11 -1.20 -32.56 -22.88
CA ALA A 11 -1.52 -31.15 -22.65
C ALA A 11 -2.13 -30.83 -21.26
N SER A 12 -1.72 -31.52 -20.19
CA SER A 12 -2.24 -31.28 -18.83
C SER A 12 -1.17 -31.05 -17.76
N LEU A 13 0.09 -30.84 -18.14
CA LEU A 13 1.09 -30.25 -17.26
C LEU A 13 1.16 -28.74 -17.52
N LEU A 14 0.03 -28.06 -17.35
CA LEU A 14 0.09 -26.67 -16.95
C LEU A 14 0.74 -26.69 -15.58
N PHE A 15 2.01 -26.29 -15.53
CA PHE A 15 2.67 -25.91 -14.29
C PHE A 15 1.71 -24.99 -13.55
N CYS A 16 1.01 -25.52 -12.55
CA CYS A 16 0.59 -24.71 -11.43
C CYS A 16 1.91 -24.22 -10.83
N GLN A 17 2.43 -23.12 -11.35
CA GLN A 17 3.29 -22.26 -10.58
C GLN A 17 2.46 -22.00 -9.32
N SER A 18 2.85 -22.65 -8.23
CA SER A 18 2.32 -22.33 -6.92
C SER A 18 2.69 -20.88 -6.71
N VAL A 19 1.81 -19.96 -7.12
CA VAL A 19 1.93 -18.56 -6.75
C VAL A 19 1.76 -18.60 -5.25
N PHE A 20 2.89 -18.59 -4.53
CA PHE A 20 2.89 -18.25 -3.11
C PHE A 20 2.28 -16.84 -3.06
N ALA A 21 0.97 -16.79 -2.82
CA ALA A 21 0.16 -15.59 -2.90
C ALA A 21 0.72 -14.51 -1.98
N ASP A 22 0.72 -13.24 -2.42
CA ASP A 22 0.96 -12.00 -1.66
C ASP A 22 1.34 -12.16 -0.16
N GLN A 23 2.48 -12.80 0.12
CA GLN A 23 3.00 -12.95 1.48
C GLN A 23 3.89 -11.75 1.79
N PRO A 24 4.03 -11.38 3.08
CA PRO A 24 5.11 -10.50 3.51
C PRO A 24 6.46 -11.04 2.99
N THR A 25 7.36 -10.14 2.61
CA THR A 25 8.69 -10.52 2.14
C THR A 25 9.53 -11.05 3.31
N THR A 26 10.35 -12.07 3.06
CA THR A 26 11.25 -12.61 4.08
C THR A 26 12.43 -11.66 4.27
N VAL A 27 12.67 -11.23 5.51
CA VAL A 27 13.85 -10.45 5.90
C VAL A 27 14.67 -11.26 6.87
N LEU A 28 15.81 -11.77 6.41
CA LEU A 28 16.77 -12.55 7.19
C LEU A 28 17.77 -11.62 7.88
N THR A 29 18.40 -12.11 8.95
CA THR A 29 19.54 -11.45 9.58
C THR A 29 20.83 -12.18 9.19
N GLU A 30 21.74 -11.48 8.53
CA GLU A 30 23.13 -11.91 8.37
C GLU A 30 24.00 -11.19 9.41
N LEU A 31 24.79 -11.95 10.18
CA LEU A 31 25.72 -11.37 11.16
C LEU A 31 27.09 -11.14 10.51
N LYS A 32 27.52 -9.88 10.45
CA LYS A 32 28.87 -9.50 10.04
C LYS A 32 29.69 -9.06 11.25
N GLU A 33 30.68 -9.86 11.62
CA GLU A 33 31.60 -9.57 12.72
C GLU A 33 32.85 -8.84 12.22
N GLY A 34 33.03 -7.60 12.68
CA GLY A 34 34.27 -6.85 12.55
C GLY A 34 35.07 -6.85 13.85
N LYS A 35 36.32 -6.38 13.79
CA LYS A 35 37.25 -6.36 14.95
C LYS A 35 36.70 -5.70 16.22
N ARG A 36 35.79 -4.72 16.08
CA ARG A 36 35.20 -3.95 17.20
C ARG A 36 33.72 -3.63 16.98
N VAL A 37 33.11 -4.19 15.95
CA VAL A 37 31.71 -3.90 15.57
C VAL A 37 31.01 -5.19 15.16
N THR A 38 29.78 -5.35 15.62
CA THR A 38 28.88 -6.41 15.15
C THR A 38 27.76 -5.76 14.37
N VAL A 39 27.51 -6.22 13.15
CA VAL A 39 26.45 -5.70 12.28
C VAL A 39 25.42 -6.80 12.04
N GLU A 40 24.18 -6.53 12.42
CA GLU A 40 23.01 -7.29 11.99
C GLU A 40 22.55 -6.70 10.67
N LEU A 41 22.91 -7.35 9.56
CA LEU A 41 22.54 -6.93 8.22
C LEU A 41 21.19 -7.55 7.86
N PRO A 42 20.15 -6.75 7.56
CA PRO A 42 18.94 -7.27 6.95
C PRO A 42 19.19 -7.70 5.51
N VAL A 43 18.75 -8.92 5.17
CA VAL A 43 18.84 -9.50 3.83
C VAL A 43 17.45 -9.92 3.36
N ILE A 44 17.01 -9.36 2.24
CA ILE A 44 15.77 -9.71 1.55
C ILE A 44 15.95 -11.04 0.83
N ASP A 45 14.98 -11.93 1.02
CA ASP A 45 14.87 -13.18 0.30
C ASP A 45 13.42 -13.48 -0.15
N GLY A 46 13.29 -14.19 -1.26
CA GLY A 46 12.00 -14.57 -1.84
C GLY A 46 11.20 -13.41 -2.45
N ALA A 47 11.87 -12.36 -2.96
CA ALA A 47 11.19 -11.35 -3.77
C ALA A 47 10.82 -11.91 -5.16
N ASN A 48 9.81 -11.31 -5.80
CA ASN A 48 9.30 -11.79 -7.10
C ASN A 48 10.28 -11.63 -8.26
N ASP A 49 11.31 -10.78 -8.11
CA ASP A 49 12.32 -10.51 -9.14
C ASP A 49 13.71 -10.53 -8.50
N GLU A 50 14.59 -11.42 -9.00
CA GLU A 50 15.94 -11.62 -8.46
C GLU A 50 16.85 -10.39 -8.65
N VAL A 51 16.67 -9.62 -9.73
CA VAL A 51 17.47 -8.41 -10.00
C VAL A 51 17.11 -7.31 -9.02
N PHE A 52 15.81 -7.13 -8.76
CA PHE A 52 15.35 -6.17 -7.75
C PHE A 52 15.69 -6.62 -6.33
N GLN A 53 15.69 -7.93 -6.05
CA GLN A 53 16.18 -8.47 -4.78
C GLN A 53 17.66 -8.14 -4.56
N GLN A 54 18.51 -8.39 -5.55
CA GLN A 54 19.94 -8.07 -5.46
C GLN A 54 20.17 -6.57 -5.26
N SER A 55 19.43 -5.74 -5.99
CA SER A 55 19.48 -4.27 -5.86
C SER A 55 19.07 -3.81 -4.46
N ALA A 56 17.97 -4.37 -3.93
CA ALA A 56 17.50 -4.13 -2.57
C ALA A 56 18.55 -4.51 -1.51
N ASN A 57 19.15 -5.70 -1.63
CA ASN A 57 20.18 -6.15 -0.70
C ASN A 57 21.43 -5.26 -0.76
N HIS A 58 21.83 -4.80 -1.94
CA HIS A 58 22.92 -3.85 -2.08
C HIS A 58 22.59 -2.49 -1.42
N LEU A 59 21.34 -2.01 -1.51
CA LEU A 59 20.92 -0.79 -0.80
C LEU A 59 21.03 -0.95 0.73
N LEU A 60 20.57 -2.09 1.25
CA LEU A 60 20.62 -2.39 2.69
C LEU A 60 22.05 -2.53 3.21
N ASP A 61 22.92 -3.20 2.45
CA ASP A 61 24.35 -3.33 2.79
C ASP A 61 25.04 -1.96 2.84
N ASN A 62 24.84 -1.12 1.81
CA ASN A 62 25.39 0.24 1.79
C ASN A 62 24.85 1.11 2.93
N ALA A 63 23.59 0.94 3.30
CA ALA A 63 23.00 1.67 4.41
C ALA A 63 23.57 1.22 5.77
N ALA A 64 23.75 -0.09 5.96
CA ALA A 64 24.38 -0.64 7.16
C ALA A 64 25.84 -0.19 7.29
N ASP A 65 26.58 -0.12 6.19
CA ASP A 65 27.94 0.42 6.14
C ASP A 65 27.99 1.90 6.49
N ASP A 66 27.10 2.73 5.94
CA ASP A 66 26.98 4.15 6.30
C ASP A 66 26.68 4.32 7.80
N VAL A 67 25.73 3.56 8.35
CA VAL A 67 25.41 3.59 9.78
C VAL A 67 26.61 3.15 10.63
N THR A 68 27.30 2.08 10.24
CA THR A 68 28.54 1.62 10.90
C THR A 68 29.59 2.72 10.93
N ASN A 69 29.80 3.40 9.81
CA ASN A 69 30.74 4.51 9.69
C ASN A 69 30.36 5.69 10.57
N LYS A 70 29.09 6.10 10.53
CA LYS A 70 28.59 7.25 11.30
C LYS A 70 28.55 6.98 12.80
N ALA A 71 28.34 5.73 13.21
CA ALA A 71 28.44 5.29 14.61
C ALA A 71 29.89 5.17 15.13
N GLY A 72 30.89 5.25 14.24
CA GLY A 72 32.31 5.26 14.61
C GLY A 72 33.02 3.91 14.47
N ARG A 73 32.46 2.97 13.67
CA ARG A 73 33.02 1.64 13.36
C ARG A 73 33.34 0.79 14.60
N GLN A 74 32.56 0.99 15.66
CA GLN A 74 32.63 0.24 16.91
C GLN A 74 31.22 0.03 17.45
N GLY A 75 31.05 -0.96 18.33
CA GLY A 75 29.78 -1.25 18.99
C GLY A 75 28.88 -2.18 18.17
N ARG A 76 27.60 -1.83 18.03
CA ARG A 76 26.61 -2.67 17.35
C ARG A 76 25.78 -1.88 16.35
N VAL A 77 25.54 -2.46 15.19
CA VAL A 77 24.48 -2.03 14.28
C VAL A 77 23.37 -3.08 14.33
N SER A 78 22.17 -2.64 14.66
CA SER A 78 20.94 -3.44 14.67
C SER A 78 19.94 -2.87 13.67
N TYR A 79 18.92 -3.64 13.34
CA TYR A 79 17.81 -3.18 12.50
C TYR A 79 16.45 -3.56 13.05
N GLU A 80 15.43 -2.85 12.62
CA GLU A 80 14.02 -3.15 12.86
C GLU A 80 13.27 -3.10 11.52
N VAL A 81 12.47 -4.12 11.23
CA VAL A 81 11.52 -4.09 10.10
C VAL A 81 10.26 -3.38 10.58
N THR A 82 9.95 -2.25 9.95
CA THR A 82 8.88 -1.34 10.39
C THR A 82 7.66 -1.36 9.47
N LEU A 83 7.84 -1.78 8.21
CA LEU A 83 6.77 -2.08 7.26
C LEU A 83 7.17 -3.34 6.51
N ASN A 84 6.23 -4.29 6.36
CA ASN A 84 6.43 -5.46 5.50
C ASN A 84 5.19 -5.73 4.65
N ARG A 85 5.33 -5.49 3.34
CA ARG A 85 4.34 -5.75 2.29
C ARG A 85 4.99 -6.60 1.20
N PRO A 86 4.21 -7.32 0.39
CA PRO A 86 4.76 -8.15 -0.69
C PRO A 86 5.70 -7.43 -1.66
N SER A 87 5.56 -6.11 -1.80
CA SER A 87 6.39 -5.28 -2.69
C SER A 87 7.14 -4.13 -2.00
N LEU A 88 6.98 -3.95 -0.69
CA LEU A 88 7.53 -2.81 0.05
C LEU A 88 8.04 -3.27 1.43
N VAL A 89 9.29 -2.93 1.74
CA VAL A 89 9.89 -3.23 3.04
C VAL A 89 10.58 -1.98 3.58
N SER A 90 10.22 -1.55 4.78
CA SER A 90 10.90 -0.43 5.44
C SER A 90 11.67 -0.88 6.65
N ILE A 91 12.92 -0.45 6.73
CA ILE A 91 13.90 -0.87 7.71
C ILE A 91 14.47 0.36 8.41
N LEU A 92 14.51 0.32 9.74
CA LEU A 92 15.24 1.28 10.56
C LEU A 92 16.55 0.65 11.03
N LEU A 93 17.67 1.18 10.55
CA LEU A 93 19.00 0.82 11.04
C LEU A 93 19.39 1.73 12.21
N LYS A 94 20.01 1.14 13.23
CA LYS A 94 20.52 1.82 14.42
C LYS A 94 21.94 1.38 14.72
N GLY A 95 22.89 2.30 14.62
CA GLY A 95 24.26 2.13 15.11
C GLY A 95 24.39 2.66 16.53
N SER A 96 24.98 1.89 17.44
CA SER A 96 25.18 2.24 18.84
C SER A 96 26.62 1.96 19.28
N ASN A 97 27.29 2.98 19.83
CA ASN A 97 28.68 2.91 20.27
C ASN A 97 28.87 3.74 21.55
N GLY A 98 28.92 3.10 22.71
CA GLY A 98 29.34 3.74 23.98
C GLY A 98 28.62 5.06 24.32
N GLY A 99 27.35 5.20 23.96
CA GLY A 99 26.54 6.41 24.17
C GLY A 99 26.26 7.24 22.90
N LYS A 100 27.01 7.02 21.81
CA LYS A 100 26.71 7.58 20.49
C LYS A 100 25.71 6.70 19.75
N THR A 101 24.64 7.29 19.23
CA THR A 101 23.65 6.61 18.39
C THR A 101 23.53 7.28 17.03
N TYR A 102 23.28 6.48 15.99
CA TYR A 102 22.98 6.97 14.65
C TYR A 102 21.87 6.14 14.02
N TYR A 103 20.85 6.80 13.47
CA TYR A 103 19.70 6.16 12.84
C TYR A 103 19.65 6.43 11.34
N ARG A 104 19.21 5.45 10.56
CA ARG A 104 18.91 5.61 9.13
C ARG A 104 17.73 4.71 8.74
N ALA A 105 16.69 5.32 8.19
CA ALA A 105 15.63 4.58 7.50
C ALA A 105 16.07 4.20 6.08
N VAL A 106 15.60 3.05 5.62
CA VAL A 106 15.69 2.59 4.23
C VAL A 106 14.33 2.02 3.86
N ASN A 107 13.66 2.60 2.85
CA ASN A 107 12.32 2.19 2.41
C ASN A 107 12.45 1.53 1.04
N VAL A 108 12.47 0.20 0.97
CA VAL A 108 12.81 -0.55 -0.24
C VAL A 108 11.57 -0.93 -1.05
N ASP A 109 11.57 -0.61 -2.34
CA ASP A 109 10.58 -1.07 -3.31
C ASP A 109 11.14 -2.27 -4.10
N LEU A 110 10.53 -3.44 -3.91
CA LEU A 110 10.95 -4.70 -4.53
C LEU A 110 10.49 -4.87 -5.98
N THR A 111 9.71 -3.92 -6.51
CA THR A 111 9.32 -3.87 -7.93
C THR A 111 10.24 -2.99 -8.76
N SER A 112 11.15 -2.26 -8.12
CA SER A 112 12.17 -1.46 -8.80
C SER A 112 13.58 -1.63 -8.25
N GLY A 113 13.74 -2.26 -7.09
CA GLY A 113 15.02 -2.42 -6.40
C GLY A 113 15.58 -1.11 -5.83
N ARG A 114 14.75 -0.08 -5.66
CA ARG A 114 15.15 1.29 -5.24
C ARG A 114 14.50 1.71 -3.93
N GLU A 115 15.01 2.78 -3.33
CA GLU A 115 14.30 3.42 -2.22
C GLU A 115 13.04 4.15 -2.71
N PHE A 116 11.91 3.94 -2.05
CA PHE A 116 10.68 4.71 -2.25
C PHE A 116 10.54 5.83 -1.22
N THR A 117 9.68 6.80 -1.56
CA THR A 117 9.49 8.05 -0.83
C THR A 117 8.00 8.38 -0.68
N LEU A 118 7.69 9.51 -0.06
CA LEU A 118 6.32 10.04 0.00
C LEU A 118 5.73 10.29 -1.38
N ASP A 119 6.54 10.64 -2.38
CA ASP A 119 6.04 11.02 -3.70
C ASP A 119 5.45 9.85 -4.48
N ASP A 120 5.88 8.62 -4.16
CA ASP A 120 5.37 7.39 -4.78
C ASP A 120 3.94 7.09 -4.33
N PHE A 121 3.56 7.46 -3.11
CA PHE A 121 2.26 7.12 -2.51
C PHE A 121 1.34 8.30 -2.29
N PHE A 122 1.88 9.51 -2.21
CA PHE A 122 1.14 10.72 -1.86
C PHE A 122 1.49 11.86 -2.81
N PHE A 123 0.47 12.57 -3.28
CA PHE A 123 0.63 13.79 -4.06
C PHE A 123 1.38 14.84 -3.23
N GLY A 124 2.34 15.51 -3.86
CA GLY A 124 3.04 16.65 -3.26
C GLY A 124 2.24 17.94 -3.32
N GLY A 125 2.76 19.00 -2.68
CA GLY A 125 2.18 20.33 -2.68
C GLY A 125 1.82 20.84 -1.29
N GLU A 126 1.20 22.02 -1.26
CA GLU A 126 0.89 22.77 -0.02
C GLU A 126 0.00 21.99 0.94
N GLU A 127 -0.96 21.21 0.43
CA GLU A 127 -1.84 20.40 1.26
C GLU A 127 -1.06 19.33 2.03
N ARG A 128 -0.14 18.63 1.37
CA ARG A 128 0.72 17.63 2.02
C ARG A 128 1.64 18.30 3.04
N GLU A 129 2.26 19.43 2.71
CA GLU A 129 3.10 20.17 3.65
C GLU A 129 2.32 20.61 4.89
N LYS A 130 1.08 21.07 4.73
CA LYS A 130 0.20 21.41 5.85
C LYS A 130 -0.11 20.20 6.75
N LEU A 131 -0.41 19.04 6.15
CA LEU A 131 -0.67 17.81 6.89
C LEU A 131 0.57 17.30 7.66
N LEU A 132 1.77 17.54 7.12
CA LEU A 132 3.03 17.12 7.71
C LEU A 132 3.63 18.14 8.70
N GLY A 133 3.08 19.35 8.76
CA GLY A 133 3.65 20.45 9.56
C GLY A 133 4.86 21.12 8.90
N GLY A 134 5.04 20.96 7.59
CA GLY A 134 6.12 21.51 6.78
C GLY A 134 6.71 20.49 5.81
N LYS A 135 7.84 20.86 5.19
CA LYS A 135 8.64 19.92 4.42
C LYS A 135 9.35 18.95 5.37
N VAL A 136 9.19 17.67 5.11
CA VAL A 136 9.84 16.60 5.87
C VAL A 136 10.90 15.92 5.02
N GLU A 137 11.99 15.56 5.67
CA GLU A 137 13.06 14.73 5.14
C GLU A 137 13.28 13.56 6.09
N ASN A 138 14.00 12.52 5.67
CA ASN A 138 14.30 11.35 6.49
C ASN A 138 12.99 10.70 7.01
N VAL A 139 12.25 10.10 6.09
CA VAL A 139 10.97 9.46 6.36
C VAL A 139 11.17 7.95 6.49
N LEU A 140 10.57 7.35 7.51
CA LEU A 140 10.46 5.91 7.70
C LEU A 140 8.99 5.54 7.56
N PHE A 141 8.68 4.60 6.66
CA PHE A 141 7.32 4.07 6.58
C PHE A 141 7.15 2.94 7.60
N THR A 142 5.97 2.85 8.18
CA THR A 142 5.63 1.90 9.23
C THR A 142 4.26 1.27 8.94
N GLU A 143 3.87 0.22 9.65
CA GLU A 143 2.54 -0.38 9.51
C GLU A 143 1.37 0.60 9.69
N GLU A 144 1.52 1.64 10.52
CA GLU A 144 0.43 2.56 10.91
C GLU A 144 0.52 3.95 10.27
N GLY A 145 1.63 4.26 9.61
CA GLY A 145 1.89 5.58 9.07
C GLY A 145 3.35 5.80 8.72
N ILE A 146 3.81 7.03 8.90
CA ILE A 146 5.22 7.38 8.76
C ILE A 146 5.77 7.88 10.09
N ALA A 147 7.06 7.64 10.31
CA ALA A 147 7.85 8.31 11.32
C ALA A 147 8.87 9.22 10.63
N VAL A 148 9.09 10.40 11.18
CA VAL A 148 9.98 11.43 10.62
C VAL A 148 11.07 11.75 11.63
N SER A 149 12.30 11.86 11.14
CA SER A 149 13.45 12.30 11.92
C SER A 149 13.69 13.79 11.74
N SER A 150 13.93 14.50 12.84
CA SER A 150 14.17 15.96 12.81
C SER A 150 15.45 16.35 12.05
N LYS A 151 16.41 15.42 11.94
CA LYS A 151 17.65 15.59 11.18
C LYS A 151 18.30 14.24 10.90
N LYS A 152 19.13 14.18 9.86
CA LYS A 152 19.89 12.96 9.51
C LYS A 152 20.64 12.40 10.72
N GLY A 153 20.43 11.11 11.00
CA GLY A 153 21.07 10.40 12.12
C GLY A 153 20.33 10.46 13.45
N ALA A 154 19.29 11.29 13.59
CA ALA A 154 18.49 11.40 14.81
C ALA A 154 17.36 10.35 14.85
N PRO A 155 16.79 10.08 16.03
CA PRO A 155 15.63 9.20 16.17
C PRO A 155 14.41 9.65 15.35
N TYR A 156 13.58 8.69 14.94
CA TYR A 156 12.36 8.90 14.17
C TYR A 156 11.15 9.02 15.11
N GLU A 157 10.98 10.20 15.71
CA GLU A 157 10.04 10.42 16.82
C GLU A 157 8.70 11.03 16.38
N GLN A 158 8.68 11.83 15.32
CA GLN A 158 7.44 12.44 14.83
C GLN A 158 6.65 11.42 14.03
N LYS A 159 5.58 10.88 14.63
CA LYS A 159 4.69 9.90 14.00
C LYS A 159 3.49 10.58 13.36
N ILE A 160 3.18 10.20 12.13
CA ILE A 160 2.05 10.73 11.35
C ILE A 160 1.30 9.52 10.79
N SER A 161 0.04 9.36 11.19
CA SER A 161 -0.79 8.22 10.77
C SER A 161 -1.13 8.28 9.29
N TYR A 162 -1.39 7.12 8.68
CA TYR A 162 -1.91 7.09 7.31
C TYR A 162 -3.22 7.83 7.16
N GLU A 163 -4.10 7.79 8.18
CA GLU A 163 -5.35 8.57 8.22
C GLU A 163 -5.14 10.05 7.86
N THR A 164 -4.08 10.65 8.40
CA THR A 164 -3.71 12.05 8.14
C THR A 164 -3.33 12.26 6.68
N LEU A 165 -2.69 11.27 6.05
CA LEU A 165 -2.16 11.34 4.69
C LEU A 165 -3.14 10.90 3.60
N LEU A 166 -4.25 10.23 3.97
CA LEU A 166 -5.25 9.74 3.01
C LEU A 166 -5.82 10.80 2.05
N PRO A 167 -6.03 12.08 2.44
CA PRO A 167 -6.53 13.11 1.51
C PRO A 167 -5.62 13.34 0.29
N VAL A 168 -4.32 13.12 0.45
CA VAL A 168 -3.31 13.30 -0.61
C VAL A 168 -2.83 11.97 -1.19
N ALA A 169 -3.51 10.85 -0.92
CA ALA A 169 -3.09 9.53 -1.38
C ALA A 169 -3.25 9.34 -2.90
N ARG A 170 -2.24 8.73 -3.53
CA ARG A 170 -2.30 8.25 -4.91
C ARG A 170 -3.01 6.90 -4.93
N ILE A 171 -4.31 6.93 -5.19
CA ILE A 171 -5.19 5.75 -5.16
C ILE A 171 -4.66 4.53 -5.96
N GLY A 172 -3.97 4.76 -7.08
CA GLY A 172 -3.36 3.69 -7.88
C GLY A 172 -2.20 2.96 -7.18
N GLU A 173 -1.45 3.67 -6.33
CA GLU A 173 -0.26 3.15 -5.65
C GLU A 173 -0.53 2.76 -4.19
N ILE A 174 -1.48 3.44 -3.53
CA ILE A 174 -1.73 3.30 -2.09
C ILE A 174 -2.13 1.87 -1.69
N GLY A 175 -2.68 1.08 -2.62
CA GLY A 175 -3.02 -0.32 -2.38
C GLY A 175 -1.82 -1.26 -2.20
N ARG A 176 -0.60 -0.82 -2.56
CA ARG A 176 0.64 -1.54 -2.25
C ARG A 176 1.10 -1.29 -0.81
N LEU A 177 0.75 -0.13 -0.27
CA LEU A 177 1.14 0.33 1.06
C LEU A 177 0.12 -0.09 2.12
N LEU A 178 -1.16 0.12 1.83
CA LEU A 178 -2.27 -0.11 2.75
C LEU A 178 -3.09 -1.32 2.34
N THR A 179 -3.59 -2.05 3.31
CA THR A 179 -4.61 -3.05 3.08
C THR A 179 -5.89 -2.34 2.61
N VAL A 180 -6.36 -2.72 1.41
CA VAL A 180 -7.62 -2.21 0.87
C VAL A 180 -8.63 -3.34 0.83
N TRP A 181 -9.68 -3.25 1.65
CA TRP A 181 -10.80 -4.20 1.56
C TRP A 181 -11.52 -4.04 0.23
N LYS A 182 -11.66 -5.12 -0.54
CA LYS A 182 -12.28 -5.09 -1.88
C LYS A 182 -13.72 -5.56 -1.79
N LEU A 183 -14.67 -4.64 -1.98
CA LEU A 183 -16.10 -4.92 -1.99
C LEU A 183 -16.66 -4.91 -3.42
N THR A 184 -17.80 -5.55 -3.61
CA THR A 184 -18.55 -5.55 -4.88
C THR A 184 -20.03 -5.33 -4.58
N GLU A 185 -20.88 -5.25 -5.60
CA GLU A 185 -22.35 -5.20 -5.45
C GLU A 185 -22.89 -6.35 -4.58
N ASN A 186 -22.19 -7.50 -4.50
CA ASN A 186 -22.56 -8.64 -3.64
C ASN A 186 -22.47 -8.34 -2.13
N SER A 187 -21.82 -7.24 -1.75
CA SER A 187 -21.76 -6.78 -0.36
C SER A 187 -23.06 -6.12 0.12
N HIS A 188 -24.05 -5.92 -0.77
CA HIS A 188 -25.36 -5.38 -0.42
C HIS A 188 -25.97 -6.10 0.80
N GLY A 189 -26.42 -5.29 1.77
CA GLY A 189 -27.05 -5.71 3.02
C GLY A 189 -26.08 -6.32 4.04
N LYS A 190 -24.76 -6.24 3.84
CA LYS A 190 -23.75 -6.84 4.72
C LYS A 190 -23.05 -5.80 5.58
N ILE A 191 -22.33 -6.31 6.59
CA ILE A 191 -21.55 -5.52 7.52
C ILE A 191 -20.07 -5.70 7.21
N LEU A 192 -19.37 -4.60 6.98
CA LEU A 192 -17.92 -4.54 6.90
C LEU A 192 -17.37 -4.04 8.25
N ASN A 193 -16.48 -4.80 8.87
CA ASN A 193 -15.76 -4.39 10.07
C ASN A 193 -14.36 -3.91 9.66
N VAL A 194 -14.03 -2.68 10.03
CA VAL A 194 -12.72 -2.06 9.77
C VAL A 194 -12.19 -1.41 11.02
N LYS A 195 -10.88 -1.15 11.07
CA LYS A 195 -10.26 -0.32 12.11
C LYS A 195 -10.21 1.13 11.65
N GLN A 196 -10.11 2.05 12.61
CA GLN A 196 -9.69 3.41 12.29
C GLN A 196 -8.37 3.40 11.48
N GLY A 197 -8.33 4.18 10.40
CA GLY A 197 -7.21 4.26 9.46
C GLY A 197 -7.30 3.31 8.25
N ASP A 198 -8.22 2.33 8.26
CA ASP A 198 -8.37 1.40 7.14
C ASP A 198 -8.92 2.08 5.89
N LEU A 199 -8.47 1.55 4.73
CA LEU A 199 -9.04 1.84 3.43
C LEU A 199 -9.91 0.68 2.95
N PHE A 200 -10.97 1.01 2.25
CA PHE A 200 -11.75 0.03 1.50
C PHE A 200 -12.20 0.61 0.17
N ALA A 201 -12.38 -0.27 -0.81
CA ALA A 201 -12.77 0.10 -2.15
C ALA A 201 -13.91 -0.76 -2.66
N PHE A 202 -14.89 -0.13 -3.28
CA PHE A 202 -15.92 -0.84 -4.05
C PHE A 202 -15.49 -0.97 -5.49
N LYS A 203 -15.44 -2.21 -5.98
CA LYS A 203 -15.35 -2.58 -7.39
C LYS A 203 -16.76 -2.74 -7.95
N LEU A 204 -17.22 -1.77 -8.73
CA LEU A 204 -18.59 -1.67 -9.23
C LEU A 204 -18.59 -1.73 -10.75
N ASN A 205 -19.53 -2.47 -11.34
CA ASN A 205 -19.70 -2.42 -12.79
C ASN A 205 -20.32 -1.07 -13.16
N ALA A 206 -19.79 -0.39 -14.18
CA ALA A 206 -20.28 0.91 -14.62
C ALA A 206 -20.14 1.08 -16.13
N ASN A 207 -21.07 1.78 -16.76
CA ASN A 207 -20.97 2.23 -18.15
C ASN A 207 -21.20 3.75 -18.23
N PRO A 208 -20.15 4.57 -18.07
CA PRO A 208 -20.26 6.03 -18.08
C PRO A 208 -20.88 6.60 -19.37
N SER A 209 -20.75 5.91 -20.51
CA SER A 209 -21.30 6.37 -21.80
C SER A 209 -22.84 6.45 -21.83
N THR A 210 -23.50 5.73 -20.92
CA THR A 210 -24.96 5.74 -20.77
C THR A 210 -25.46 6.91 -19.91
N GLY A 211 -24.55 7.71 -19.35
CA GLY A 211 -24.85 8.78 -18.39
C GLY A 211 -25.08 8.31 -16.95
N PHE A 212 -25.06 7.00 -16.70
CA PHE A 212 -25.21 6.46 -15.34
C PHE A 212 -23.87 6.45 -14.60
N GLN A 213 -23.91 6.88 -13.34
CA GLN A 213 -22.77 6.86 -12.43
C GLN A 213 -23.18 6.36 -11.04
N TRP A 214 -22.21 5.85 -10.28
CA TRP A 214 -22.43 5.47 -8.89
C TRP A 214 -22.32 6.70 -8.00
N LEU A 215 -23.45 7.09 -7.41
CA LEU A 215 -23.51 8.09 -6.35
C LEU A 215 -23.40 7.39 -5.00
N HIS A 216 -22.87 8.10 -4.01
CA HIS A 216 -22.77 7.59 -2.65
C HIS A 216 -23.46 8.55 -1.68
N THR A 217 -24.03 7.98 -0.63
CA THR A 217 -24.47 8.74 0.56
C THR A 217 -24.00 7.99 1.80
N ILE A 218 -23.57 8.73 2.80
CA ILE A 218 -23.10 8.19 4.07
C ILE A 218 -24.01 8.75 5.15
N ASN A 219 -24.59 7.86 5.95
CA ASN A 219 -25.48 8.23 7.05
C ASN A 219 -25.02 7.58 8.36
N GLY A 220 -25.37 8.19 9.49
CA GLY A 220 -24.97 7.70 10.81
C GLY A 220 -23.50 7.98 11.15
N GLY A 221 -23.10 7.61 12.36
CA GLY A 221 -21.77 7.87 12.90
C GLY A 221 -21.46 9.35 13.09
N ALA A 222 -20.19 9.65 13.38
CA ALA A 222 -19.69 11.02 13.49
C ALA A 222 -19.55 11.67 12.10
N GLU A 223 -19.79 12.98 12.02
CA GLU A 223 -19.54 13.76 10.81
C GLU A 223 -18.08 13.58 10.33
N ASN A 224 -17.89 13.42 9.03
CA ASN A 224 -16.58 13.15 8.40
C ASN A 224 -15.85 11.90 8.94
N GLY A 225 -16.55 11.01 9.65
CA GLY A 225 -15.96 9.79 10.19
C GLY A 225 -15.76 8.68 9.15
N LEU A 226 -16.47 8.75 8.03
CA LEU A 226 -16.21 7.96 6.83
C LEU A 226 -16.16 8.90 5.63
N LEU A 227 -15.06 8.87 4.86
CA LEU A 227 -14.83 9.80 3.75
C LEU A 227 -14.53 9.06 2.45
N LYS A 228 -15.11 9.52 1.34
CA LYS A 228 -14.67 9.08 0.00
C LYS A 228 -13.35 9.77 -0.35
N THR A 229 -12.29 9.00 -0.54
CA THR A 229 -10.94 9.52 -0.84
C THR A 229 -10.65 9.63 -2.33
N GLY A 230 -11.43 8.95 -3.17
CA GLY A 230 -11.30 9.06 -4.62
C GLY A 230 -12.09 8.03 -5.38
N SER A 231 -11.96 8.08 -6.70
CA SER A 231 -12.48 7.06 -7.59
C SER A 231 -11.61 6.90 -8.83
N SER A 232 -11.62 5.70 -9.41
CA SER A 232 -10.95 5.38 -10.68
C SER A 232 -11.89 4.57 -11.57
N PHE A 233 -11.71 4.62 -12.89
CA PHE A 233 -12.47 3.84 -13.84
C PHE A 233 -11.52 3.11 -14.78
N MET A 234 -11.75 1.81 -14.96
CA MET A 234 -10.93 0.97 -15.85
C MET A 234 -11.82 0.18 -16.81
N ILE A 235 -11.39 0.12 -18.07
CA ILE A 235 -11.92 -0.79 -19.09
C ILE A 235 -10.94 -1.96 -19.19
N GLN A 236 -11.44 -3.20 -19.29
CA GLN A 236 -10.56 -4.36 -19.41
C GLN A 236 -9.71 -4.26 -20.68
N HIS A 237 -8.42 -4.57 -20.56
CA HIS A 237 -7.46 -4.49 -21.67
C HIS A 237 -7.88 -5.33 -22.90
N THR A 238 -8.59 -6.43 -22.68
CA THR A 238 -9.13 -7.31 -23.74
C THR A 238 -10.27 -6.67 -24.55
N GLN A 239 -10.79 -5.52 -24.10
CA GLN A 239 -11.92 -4.80 -24.72
C GLN A 239 -11.48 -3.44 -25.29
N GLN A 240 -10.17 -3.23 -25.52
CA GLN A 240 -9.63 -1.92 -25.89
C GLN A 240 -10.24 -1.34 -27.18
N ALA A 241 -10.65 -0.07 -27.03
CA ALA A 241 -10.92 0.94 -28.07
C ALA A 241 -12.28 0.93 -28.82
N GLN A 242 -13.40 0.61 -28.15
CA GLN A 242 -14.72 1.00 -28.65
C GLN A 242 -15.37 2.07 -27.76
N VAL A 243 -15.98 3.08 -28.38
CA VAL A 243 -16.79 4.08 -27.67
C VAL A 243 -18.01 3.38 -27.09
N GLY A 244 -18.25 3.55 -25.79
CA GLY A 244 -19.42 2.99 -25.12
C GLY A 244 -19.17 1.71 -24.33
N THR A 245 -17.93 1.22 -24.27
CA THR A 245 -17.59 -0.02 -23.56
C THR A 245 -17.84 0.11 -22.06
N PRO A 246 -18.65 -0.78 -21.45
CA PRO A 246 -18.77 -0.90 -20.01
C PRO A 246 -17.40 -1.20 -19.37
N GLY A 247 -17.21 -0.73 -18.16
CA GLY A 247 -16.00 -0.97 -17.38
C GLY A 247 -16.31 -1.17 -15.91
N THR A 248 -15.27 -0.96 -15.11
CA THR A 248 -15.31 -1.09 -13.66
C THR A 248 -14.95 0.25 -13.04
N GLU A 249 -15.85 0.77 -12.22
CA GLU A 249 -15.59 1.91 -11.35
C GLU A 249 -15.10 1.41 -10.00
N PHE A 250 -14.06 2.05 -9.48
CA PHE A 250 -13.54 1.85 -8.15
C PHE A 250 -13.83 3.09 -7.31
N GLN A 251 -14.53 2.96 -6.19
CA GLN A 251 -14.73 4.04 -5.23
C GLN A 251 -14.02 3.72 -3.92
N PHE A 252 -13.14 4.61 -3.46
CA PHE A 252 -12.29 4.41 -2.29
C PHE A 252 -12.82 5.22 -1.10
N TYR A 253 -12.77 4.61 0.08
CA TYR A 253 -13.24 5.19 1.32
C TYR A 253 -12.23 4.97 2.44
N ALA A 254 -12.16 5.96 3.33
CA ALA A 254 -11.34 5.97 4.53
C ALA A 254 -12.20 5.94 5.78
N ALA A 255 -11.90 5.02 6.69
CA ALA A 255 -12.48 4.96 8.02
C ALA A 255 -11.67 5.83 9.00
N LYS A 256 -12.23 6.95 9.45
CA LYS A 256 -11.52 7.94 10.29
C LYS A 256 -11.95 7.93 11.74
N VAL A 257 -13.23 7.75 12.02
CA VAL A 257 -13.76 7.84 13.38
C VAL A 257 -14.51 6.57 13.73
N PRO A 258 -14.27 5.96 14.91
CA PRO A 258 -15.05 4.82 15.38
C PRO A 258 -16.56 5.12 15.38
N GLY A 259 -17.35 4.17 14.90
CA GLY A 259 -18.78 4.36 14.71
C GLY A 259 -19.40 3.39 13.72
N THR A 260 -20.73 3.46 13.62
CA THR A 260 -21.49 2.67 12.63
C THR A 260 -22.04 3.61 11.56
N TYR A 261 -21.66 3.34 10.32
CA TYR A 261 -22.00 4.12 9.14
C TYR A 261 -22.83 3.29 8.18
N GLN A 262 -23.83 3.90 7.56
CA GLN A 262 -24.59 3.33 6.44
C GLN A 262 -24.10 3.97 5.15
N LEU A 263 -23.32 3.21 4.37
CA LEU A 263 -22.84 3.62 3.06
C LEU A 263 -23.79 3.07 2.00
N ASN A 264 -24.54 3.96 1.36
CA ASN A 264 -25.46 3.62 0.28
C ASN A 264 -24.90 4.08 -1.06
N LEU A 265 -24.74 3.15 -1.98
CA LEU A 265 -24.33 3.40 -3.34
C LEU A 265 -25.53 3.24 -4.27
N SER A 266 -25.79 4.22 -5.13
CA SER A 266 -26.89 4.22 -6.09
C SER A 266 -26.37 4.45 -7.50
N TYR A 267 -26.70 3.55 -8.43
CA TYR A 267 -26.34 3.70 -9.84
C TYR A 267 -27.46 4.42 -10.59
N GLN A 268 -27.23 5.70 -10.91
CA GLN A 268 -28.25 6.56 -11.48
C GLN A 268 -27.68 7.65 -12.39
N ARG A 269 -28.55 8.26 -13.19
CA ARG A 269 -28.26 9.51 -13.89
C ARG A 269 -28.52 10.68 -12.92
N PRO A 270 -27.51 11.51 -12.60
CA PRO A 270 -27.65 12.55 -11.57
C PRO A 270 -28.73 13.59 -11.87
N TRP A 271 -29.01 13.81 -13.16
CA TRP A 271 -30.01 14.76 -13.64
C TRP A 271 -31.43 14.18 -13.74
N GLU A 272 -31.61 12.88 -13.52
CA GLU A 272 -32.94 12.25 -13.46
C GLU A 272 -33.43 12.20 -12.01
N LYS A 273 -34.68 12.58 -11.76
CA LYS A 273 -35.29 12.54 -10.42
C LYS A 273 -35.71 11.11 -9.98
N ASN A 274 -35.30 10.10 -10.74
CA ASN A 274 -35.68 8.71 -10.52
C ASN A 274 -34.76 8.05 -9.49
N LYS A 275 -35.25 6.99 -8.82
CA LYS A 275 -34.40 6.12 -8.02
C LYS A 275 -33.37 5.43 -8.88
N GLY A 276 -32.23 5.06 -8.28
CA GLY A 276 -31.20 4.31 -8.97
C GLY A 276 -31.69 2.97 -9.47
N ILE A 277 -31.14 2.56 -10.62
CA ILE A 277 -31.49 1.27 -11.24
C ILE A 277 -30.78 0.09 -10.55
N ARG A 278 -29.74 0.39 -9.76
CA ARG A 278 -29.02 -0.56 -8.91
C ARG A 278 -28.60 0.13 -7.63
N GLU A 279 -28.62 -0.61 -6.53
CA GLU A 279 -28.26 -0.11 -5.21
C GLU A 279 -27.33 -1.11 -4.48
N CYS A 280 -26.33 -0.59 -3.77
CA CYS A 280 -25.45 -1.36 -2.90
C CYS A 280 -25.33 -0.65 -1.56
N ASN A 281 -26.00 -1.19 -0.54
CA ASN A 281 -26.02 -0.63 0.81
C ASN A 281 -25.17 -1.50 1.71
N VAL A 282 -24.20 -0.91 2.40
CA VAL A 282 -23.27 -1.61 3.30
C VAL A 282 -23.20 -0.87 4.62
N THR A 283 -23.35 -1.62 5.70
CA THR A 283 -23.06 -1.11 7.05
C THR A 283 -21.56 -1.22 7.28
N VAL A 284 -20.90 -0.11 7.58
CA VAL A 284 -19.48 -0.06 7.93
C VAL A 284 -19.35 0.20 9.42
N VAL A 285 -18.73 -0.72 10.14
CA VAL A 285 -18.44 -0.59 11.57
C VAL A 285 -16.95 -0.31 11.70
N VAL A 286 -16.63 0.91 12.11
CA VAL A 286 -15.28 1.35 12.42
C VAL A 286 -15.04 1.10 13.91
N LYS A 287 -14.06 0.24 14.21
CA LYS A 287 -13.63 -0.09 15.56
C LYS A 287 -12.48 0.80 16.01
#